data_AF-A0A971T8G5-F1
#
_entry.id   AF-A0A971T8G5-F1
#
_cell.length_a   1.000
_cell.length_b   1.000
_cell.length_c   1.000
_cell.angle_alpha   90.00
_cell.angle_beta   90.00
_cell.angle_gamma   90.00
#
_symmetry.space_group_name_H-M   'P 1'
#
loop_
_entity.id
_entity.type
_entity.pdbx_description
1 polymer ?
#
loop_
_entity_poly.entity_id
_entity_poly.type
_entity_poly.pdbx_seq_one_letter_code
_entity_poly.pdbx_strand_id
1 'polypeptide(L)'
;MKARALRGAAPRLAFVVLFCLAGFPPLFKAVTAPPPAGFDVAPSAPPSAPAGRPLYREEFIDPEEPLQTAHCPALVELGGGDLLAVWYAGVEEGSADVALYTASWDRRSGRWSSPCFITDAAATGAELGRSVRKIGNAVLHRDENGRLRLFYVTVSVGGWSGGALNVKVSHDDGRAWSRAQRLVTCPILNMGTLVRCGAVRYRDGSIGLPVYHELIGKFGALLVLGPDGSVRDERRISWGRSSLQPSVVPLDDARAVAFLRQSGMPERRLLRSRSADGGRRWSRPALTGLPNPNSSVSAVRSRDGTLWLAYNTMEYDRDNLGLARSRDGGETWEDVYEFARAGDGEETLGFSYPFLIEASDGTFHLVYSWNRARIRHVRFNRAWLEAL
;
A
#
# COMPACT_ATOMS: atom_id res chain seq x y z
N MET A 1 21.59 -65.91 -47.85
CA MET A 1 20.52 -65.76 -46.83
C MET A 1 20.20 -64.27 -46.70
N LYS A 2 18.93 -63.96 -46.46
CA LYS A 2 18.22 -62.68 -46.67
C LYS A 2 18.73 -61.47 -45.89
N ALA A 3 18.46 -60.30 -46.48
CA ALA A 3 18.49 -58.94 -45.95
C ALA A 3 17.64 -58.72 -44.68
N ARG A 4 17.99 -57.73 -43.83
CA ARG A 4 17.25 -56.43 -43.69
C ARG A 4 17.86 -55.53 -42.60
N ALA A 5 17.84 -54.23 -42.89
CA ALA A 5 18.12 -53.13 -41.98
C ALA A 5 17.00 -52.91 -40.96
N LEU A 6 17.32 -52.25 -39.84
CA LEU A 6 16.40 -51.35 -39.12
C LEU A 6 17.20 -50.29 -38.34
N ARG A 7 16.81 -49.04 -38.64
CA ARG A 7 17.24 -47.77 -38.05
C ARG A 7 16.50 -47.53 -36.71
N GLY A 8 17.09 -46.68 -35.86
CA GLY A 8 16.44 -46.01 -34.73
C GLY A 8 17.51 -45.25 -33.92
N ALA A 9 17.98 -44.09 -34.36
CA ALA A 9 17.42 -42.76 -34.06
C ALA A 9 17.35 -42.46 -32.54
N ALA A 10 18.40 -41.84 -32.00
CA ALA A 10 18.34 -41.04 -30.78
C ALA A 10 18.43 -39.56 -31.18
N PRO A 11 17.45 -38.70 -30.86
CA PRO A 11 17.59 -37.28 -31.09
C PRO A 11 18.36 -36.68 -29.90
N ARG A 12 19.62 -36.30 -30.12
CA ARG A 12 20.24 -35.28 -29.27
C ARG A 12 19.59 -33.96 -29.64
N LEU A 13 18.73 -33.48 -28.76
CA LEU A 13 18.03 -32.21 -28.81
C LEU A 13 19.07 -31.06 -28.80
N ALA A 14 19.62 -30.76 -29.96
CA ALA A 14 20.27 -29.50 -30.24
C ALA A 14 19.17 -28.46 -30.46
N PHE A 15 18.78 -27.74 -29.42
CA PHE A 15 17.97 -26.53 -29.54
C PHE A 15 18.75 -25.35 -28.95
N VAL A 16 19.53 -24.74 -29.84
CA VAL A 16 19.73 -23.29 -30.00
C VAL A 16 19.63 -22.46 -28.71
N VAL A 17 20.74 -22.35 -27.98
CA VAL A 17 21.06 -21.15 -27.19
C VAL A 17 22.05 -20.35 -28.02
N LEU A 18 21.54 -19.64 -29.02
CA LEU A 18 22.25 -18.55 -29.67
C LEU A 18 21.23 -17.65 -30.38
N PHE A 19 20.74 -16.64 -29.68
CA PHE A 19 20.11 -15.49 -30.34
C PHE A 19 20.77 -14.21 -29.84
N CYS A 20 21.74 -13.78 -30.66
CA CYS A 20 22.07 -12.41 -31.04
C CYS A 20 22.48 -11.41 -29.95
N LEU A 21 23.78 -11.44 -29.62
CA LEU A 21 24.57 -10.25 -29.30
C LEU A 21 24.86 -9.43 -30.57
N ALA A 22 23.83 -9.00 -31.29
CA ALA A 22 23.99 -8.15 -32.47
C ALA A 22 22.88 -7.10 -32.55
N GLY A 23 23.26 -5.85 -32.29
CA GLY A 23 22.70 -4.70 -33.03
C GLY A 23 21.33 -4.16 -32.63
N PHE A 24 20.90 -4.24 -31.37
CA PHE A 24 19.92 -3.25 -30.91
C PHE A 24 20.67 -1.93 -30.67
N PRO A 25 20.31 -0.80 -31.33
CA PRO A 25 20.72 0.50 -30.81
C PRO A 25 20.27 0.58 -29.35
N PRO A 26 21.00 1.27 -28.46
CA PRO A 26 20.60 1.37 -27.07
C PRO A 26 19.25 2.10 -27.00
N LEU A 27 18.17 1.34 -26.99
CA LEU A 27 16.82 1.82 -26.65
C LEU A 27 16.74 2.20 -25.17
N PHE A 28 17.83 1.98 -24.43
CA PHE A 28 18.11 2.63 -23.17
C PHE A 28 18.79 3.96 -23.44
N LYS A 29 17.99 5.00 -23.68
CA LYS A 29 18.27 6.18 -22.84
C LYS A 29 18.05 5.69 -21.43
N ALA A 30 19.14 5.40 -20.71
CA ALA A 30 19.09 5.55 -19.27
C ALA A 30 18.58 6.98 -19.10
N VAL A 31 17.29 7.12 -18.80
CA VAL A 31 16.75 8.40 -18.40
C VAL A 31 17.53 8.65 -17.12
N THR A 32 18.59 9.44 -17.21
CA THR A 32 19.26 10.02 -16.06
C THR A 32 18.27 11.02 -15.51
N ALA A 33 17.16 10.51 -14.97
CA ALA A 33 16.24 11.30 -14.20
C ALA A 33 17.10 11.93 -13.10
N PRO A 34 17.02 13.26 -12.92
CA PRO A 34 17.68 13.88 -11.80
C PRO A 34 17.26 13.12 -10.55
N PRO A 35 18.22 12.84 -9.65
CA PRO A 35 17.93 11.96 -8.54
C PRO A 35 16.86 12.65 -7.67
N PRO A 36 15.92 11.88 -7.07
CA PRO A 36 14.71 12.46 -6.49
C PRO A 36 15.05 13.58 -5.52
N ALA A 37 14.26 14.65 -5.57
CA ALA A 37 14.35 15.73 -4.60
C ALA A 37 14.17 15.18 -3.18
N GLY A 38 14.56 15.94 -2.16
CA GLY A 38 14.30 15.54 -0.78
C GLY A 38 12.81 15.32 -0.53
N PHE A 39 12.48 14.48 0.44
CA PHE A 39 11.08 14.28 0.86
C PHE A 39 10.46 15.63 1.25
N ASP A 40 9.19 15.78 0.93
CA ASP A 40 8.39 16.93 1.36
C ASP A 40 7.81 16.65 2.75
N VAL A 41 8.52 17.12 3.76
CA VAL A 41 8.17 16.93 5.18
C VAL A 41 8.19 18.29 5.86
N ALA A 42 7.09 18.63 6.51
CA ALA A 42 7.05 19.81 7.36
C ALA A 42 8.05 19.65 8.53
N PRO A 43 8.84 20.71 8.85
CA PRO A 43 9.70 20.71 10.02
C PRO A 43 8.90 20.33 11.27
N SER A 44 9.50 19.58 12.20
CA SER A 44 8.85 19.35 13.50
C SER A 44 8.69 20.68 14.22
N ALA A 45 7.46 21.00 14.62
CA ALA A 45 7.22 22.06 15.58
C ALA A 45 7.25 21.46 17.00
N PRO A 46 7.71 22.20 18.02
CA PRO A 46 7.52 21.75 19.40
C PRO A 46 6.02 21.50 19.64
N PRO A 47 5.68 20.51 20.49
CA PRO A 47 4.29 20.19 20.76
C PRO A 47 3.59 21.43 21.32
N SER A 48 2.73 22.05 20.50
CA SER A 48 1.77 23.02 21.00
C SER A 48 0.74 22.27 21.85
N ALA A 49 0.24 22.92 22.91
CA ALA A 49 -0.87 22.37 23.68
C ALA A 49 -1.98 21.89 22.72
N PRO A 50 -2.60 20.73 22.98
CA PRO A 50 -3.56 20.15 22.06
C PRO A 50 -4.68 21.17 21.83
N ALA A 51 -4.84 21.59 20.57
CA ALA A 51 -5.91 22.50 20.21
C ALA A 51 -7.24 21.75 20.24
N GLY A 52 -8.20 22.24 21.02
CA GLY A 52 -9.58 21.73 21.05
C GLY A 52 -9.84 20.67 22.12
N ARG A 53 -11.08 20.17 22.13
CA ARG A 53 -11.54 19.14 23.09
C ARG A 53 -11.07 17.75 22.65
N PRO A 54 -10.85 16.80 23.59
CA PRO A 54 -10.65 15.39 23.27
C PRO A 54 -11.71 14.86 22.30
N LEU A 55 -11.25 14.27 21.19
CA LEU A 55 -12.09 13.63 20.17
C LEU A 55 -11.73 12.16 20.08
N TYR A 56 -12.73 11.29 20.20
CA TYR A 56 -12.67 9.88 19.81
C TYR A 56 -14.04 9.45 19.30
N ARG A 57 -14.08 8.92 18.06
CA ARG A 57 -15.30 8.45 17.40
C ARG A 57 -14.97 7.22 16.56
N GLU A 58 -15.89 6.27 16.53
CA GLU A 58 -15.83 5.09 15.68
C GLU A 58 -17.14 4.93 14.90
N GLU A 59 -17.02 4.51 13.65
CA GLU A 59 -18.15 4.22 12.77
C GLU A 59 -17.73 3.18 11.71
N PHE A 60 -18.70 2.55 11.06
CA PHE A 60 -18.45 1.77 9.85
C PHE A 60 -18.72 2.65 8.62
N ILE A 61 -17.94 2.45 7.55
CA ILE A 61 -18.10 3.20 6.30
C ILE A 61 -19.26 2.63 5.46
N ASP A 62 -19.39 1.31 5.47
CA ASP A 62 -20.37 0.54 4.74
C ASP A 62 -21.77 0.55 5.40
N PRO A 63 -22.86 0.53 4.60
CA PRO A 63 -24.24 0.53 5.10
C PRO A 63 -24.54 -0.73 5.94
N GLU A 64 -25.68 -0.73 6.62
CA GLU A 64 -26.04 -1.67 7.69
C GLU A 64 -26.01 -3.17 7.29
N GLU A 65 -26.05 -3.50 5.98
CA GLU A 65 -25.86 -4.86 5.50
C GLU A 65 -24.39 -5.15 5.15
N PRO A 66 -23.76 -6.18 5.75
CA PRO A 66 -22.37 -6.53 5.46
C PRO A 66 -22.17 -6.87 3.99
N LEU A 67 -21.11 -6.32 3.39
CA LEU A 67 -20.58 -6.86 2.14
C LEU A 67 -20.03 -8.27 2.43
N GLN A 68 -20.17 -9.22 1.50
CA GLN A 68 -19.69 -10.60 1.74
C GLN A 68 -18.21 -10.62 2.16
N THR A 69 -17.37 -9.93 1.37
CA THR A 69 -16.00 -9.56 1.74
C THR A 69 -15.80 -8.07 1.46
N ALA A 70 -15.23 -7.32 2.42
CA ALA A 70 -14.68 -5.98 2.26
C ALA A 70 -13.29 -5.90 2.92
N HIS A 71 -12.27 -5.53 2.16
CA HIS A 71 -10.89 -5.59 2.64
C HIS A 71 -9.97 -4.54 2.00
N CYS A 72 -8.78 -4.39 2.59
CA CYS A 72 -7.70 -3.50 2.16
C CYS A 72 -8.10 -2.02 1.98
N PRO A 73 -8.67 -1.37 3.01
CA PRO A 73 -9.05 0.02 2.90
C PRO A 73 -7.83 0.95 2.85
N ALA A 74 -8.00 2.07 2.16
CA ALA A 74 -7.10 3.22 2.17
C ALA A 74 -7.93 4.50 2.17
N LEU A 75 -7.35 5.61 2.62
CA LEU A 75 -8.05 6.88 2.70
C LEU A 75 -7.15 8.06 2.33
N VAL A 76 -7.76 9.15 1.87
CA VAL A 76 -7.07 10.42 1.58
C VAL A 76 -7.95 11.60 1.99
N GLU A 77 -7.32 12.68 2.44
CA GLU A 77 -7.99 13.97 2.68
C GLU A 77 -8.20 14.71 1.35
N LEU A 78 -9.42 15.24 1.17
CA LEU A 78 -9.85 16.05 0.03
C LEU A 78 -9.74 17.56 0.33
N GLY A 79 -10.05 18.38 -0.67
CA GLY A 79 -10.18 19.82 -0.45
C GLY A 79 -11.28 20.12 0.58
N GLY A 80 -11.00 21.02 1.53
CA GLY A 80 -11.97 21.40 2.58
C GLY A 80 -11.99 20.48 3.81
N GLY A 81 -11.20 19.41 3.83
CA GLY A 81 -11.07 18.49 4.96
C GLY A 81 -12.07 17.33 4.96
N ASP A 82 -12.83 17.15 3.87
CA ASP A 82 -13.56 15.92 3.60
C ASP A 82 -12.59 14.76 3.33
N LEU A 83 -13.07 13.52 3.36
CA LEU A 83 -12.23 12.35 3.07
C LEU A 83 -12.81 11.53 1.93
N LEU A 84 -11.93 10.81 1.22
CA LEU A 84 -12.32 9.75 0.31
C LEU A 84 -11.65 8.45 0.77
N ALA A 85 -12.45 7.43 1.03
CA ALA A 85 -11.99 6.07 1.29
C ALA A 85 -12.10 5.22 0.02
N VAL A 86 -11.21 4.23 -0.13
CA VAL A 86 -11.29 3.17 -1.14
C VAL A 86 -11.05 1.82 -0.49
N TRP A 87 -11.74 0.79 -0.94
CA TRP A 87 -11.49 -0.61 -0.58
C TRP A 87 -11.94 -1.52 -1.74
N TYR A 88 -11.60 -2.80 -1.68
CA TYR A 88 -12.24 -3.77 -2.57
C TYR A 88 -13.29 -4.57 -1.82
N ALA A 89 -14.34 -4.99 -2.54
CA ALA A 89 -15.36 -5.87 -2.03
C ALA A 89 -15.89 -6.84 -3.09
N GLY A 90 -16.38 -7.99 -2.65
CA GLY A 90 -16.91 -9.08 -3.48
C GLY A 90 -17.21 -10.31 -2.64
N VAL A 91 -17.45 -11.46 -3.26
CA VAL A 91 -17.76 -12.74 -2.59
C VAL A 91 -16.59 -13.17 -1.70
N GLU A 92 -15.40 -13.26 -2.30
CA GLU A 92 -14.16 -13.60 -1.60
C GLU A 92 -12.95 -12.92 -2.26
N GLU A 93 -11.85 -12.83 -1.53
CA GLU A 93 -10.62 -12.21 -2.01
C GLU A 93 -10.13 -12.85 -3.33
N GLY A 94 -10.11 -12.04 -4.39
CA GLY A 94 -9.64 -12.47 -5.70
C GLY A 94 -10.66 -13.24 -6.52
N SER A 95 -11.95 -13.22 -6.17
CA SER A 95 -13.02 -13.65 -7.07
C SER A 95 -13.25 -12.66 -8.22
N ALA A 96 -13.92 -13.13 -9.27
CA ALA A 96 -14.13 -12.36 -10.49
C ALA A 96 -15.09 -11.17 -10.31
N ASP A 97 -15.96 -11.23 -9.29
CA ASP A 97 -16.91 -10.19 -8.92
C ASP A 97 -16.30 -9.09 -8.03
N VAL A 98 -15.03 -9.25 -7.61
CA VAL A 98 -14.34 -8.25 -6.79
C VAL A 98 -14.23 -6.93 -7.56
N ALA A 99 -14.74 -5.87 -6.93
CA ALA A 99 -14.72 -4.51 -7.44
C ALA A 99 -14.11 -3.54 -6.42
N LEU A 100 -13.65 -2.40 -6.92
CA LEU A 100 -13.26 -1.26 -6.08
C LEU A 100 -14.45 -0.36 -5.81
N TYR A 101 -14.61 -0.01 -4.54
CA TYR A 101 -15.62 0.92 -4.06
C TYR A 101 -14.97 2.11 -3.38
N THR A 102 -15.65 3.24 -3.43
CA THR A 102 -15.28 4.44 -2.69
C THR A 102 -16.45 4.96 -1.87
N ALA A 103 -16.18 5.69 -0.81
CA ALA A 103 -17.18 6.50 -0.12
C ALA A 103 -16.52 7.81 0.31
N SER A 104 -17.29 8.89 0.30
CA SER A 104 -16.84 10.20 0.77
C SER A 104 -17.36 10.47 2.16
N TRP A 105 -16.50 10.98 3.05
CA TRP A 105 -16.88 11.45 4.37
C TRP A 105 -16.99 12.97 4.35
N ASP A 106 -18.18 13.48 4.67
CA ASP A 106 -18.45 14.91 4.74
C ASP A 106 -18.12 15.41 6.16
N ARG A 107 -17.16 16.34 6.25
CA ARG A 107 -16.65 16.83 7.54
C ARG A 107 -17.70 17.60 8.34
N ARG A 108 -18.64 18.26 7.65
CA ARG A 108 -19.63 19.15 8.28
C ARG A 108 -20.73 18.35 8.98
N SER A 109 -21.23 17.32 8.33
CA SER A 109 -22.25 16.40 8.83
C SER A 109 -21.65 15.26 9.65
N GLY A 110 -20.37 14.95 9.40
CA GLY A 110 -19.66 13.85 10.05
C GLY A 110 -20.14 12.47 9.61
N ARG A 111 -20.65 12.33 8.38
CA ARG A 111 -21.25 11.10 7.84
C ARG A 111 -20.58 10.66 6.54
N TRP A 112 -20.55 9.34 6.33
CA TRP A 112 -20.16 8.73 5.06
C TRP A 112 -21.31 8.72 4.05
N SER A 113 -20.99 8.88 2.77
CA SER A 113 -21.89 8.55 1.66
C SER A 113 -22.07 7.04 1.53
N SER A 114 -23.09 6.62 0.78
CA SER A 114 -23.17 5.22 0.34
C SER A 114 -21.95 4.85 -0.53
N PRO A 115 -21.49 3.59 -0.49
CA PRO A 115 -20.43 3.11 -1.36
C PRO A 115 -20.76 3.31 -2.84
N CYS A 116 -19.79 3.80 -3.60
CA CYS A 116 -19.86 4.04 -5.03
C CYS A 116 -18.87 3.12 -5.75
N PHE A 117 -19.37 2.35 -6.71
CA PHE A 117 -18.57 1.50 -7.58
C PHE A 117 -17.63 2.33 -8.47
N ILE A 118 -16.36 1.91 -8.56
CA ILE A 118 -15.36 2.55 -9.44
C ILE A 118 -15.02 1.67 -10.64
N THR A 119 -14.62 0.42 -10.40
CA THR A 119 -14.25 -0.53 -11.46
C THR A 119 -14.18 -1.94 -10.90
N ASP A 120 -14.38 -2.93 -11.77
CA ASP A 120 -14.09 -4.34 -11.52
C ASP A 120 -13.05 -4.87 -12.53
N ALA A 121 -12.77 -6.17 -12.45
CA ALA A 121 -11.85 -6.86 -13.34
C ALA A 121 -12.27 -6.76 -14.83
N ALA A 122 -13.57 -6.89 -15.13
CA ALA A 122 -14.07 -6.87 -16.50
C ALA A 122 -13.96 -5.47 -17.13
N ALA A 123 -14.41 -4.44 -16.42
CA ALA A 123 -14.31 -3.04 -16.82
C ALA A 123 -12.85 -2.61 -17.00
N THR A 124 -11.97 -2.90 -16.03
CA THR A 124 -10.54 -2.60 -16.19
C THR A 124 -9.94 -3.39 -17.37
N GLY A 125 -10.34 -4.64 -17.60
CA GLY A 125 -9.87 -5.43 -18.75
C GLY A 125 -10.25 -4.81 -20.09
N ALA A 126 -11.51 -4.38 -20.24
CA ALA A 126 -12.01 -3.67 -21.41
C ALA A 126 -11.25 -2.35 -21.64
N GLU A 127 -11.06 -1.57 -20.58
CA GLU A 127 -10.28 -0.33 -20.63
C GLU A 127 -8.80 -0.56 -20.94
N LEU A 128 -8.18 -1.65 -20.52
CA LEU A 128 -6.78 -1.92 -20.84
C LEU A 128 -6.59 -2.66 -22.17
N GLY A 129 -7.68 -3.11 -22.81
CA GLY A 129 -7.61 -3.97 -24.00
C GLY A 129 -6.91 -5.31 -23.72
N ARG A 130 -7.03 -5.83 -22.49
CA ARG A 130 -6.38 -7.09 -22.07
C ARG A 130 -7.24 -7.85 -21.07
N SER A 131 -7.05 -9.17 -20.98
CA SER A 131 -7.73 -9.95 -19.94
C SER A 131 -7.22 -9.57 -18.54
N VAL A 132 -8.16 -9.29 -17.64
CA VAL A 132 -7.94 -9.10 -16.21
C VAL A 132 -8.89 -10.06 -15.49
N ARG A 133 -8.35 -10.88 -14.58
CA ARG A 133 -9.11 -11.90 -13.85
C ARG A 133 -9.49 -11.46 -12.45
N LYS A 134 -8.65 -10.64 -11.83
CA LYS A 134 -8.79 -10.22 -10.42
C LYS A 134 -8.34 -8.78 -10.25
N ILE A 135 -9.01 -8.07 -9.35
CA ILE A 135 -8.56 -6.80 -8.78
C ILE A 135 -8.28 -7.00 -7.29
N GLY A 136 -7.35 -6.22 -6.74
CA GLY A 136 -6.98 -6.27 -5.33
C GLY A 136 -6.69 -4.91 -4.75
N ASN A 137 -5.65 -4.84 -3.90
CA ASN A 137 -5.28 -3.66 -3.14
C ASN A 137 -5.31 -2.37 -3.98
N ALA A 138 -5.83 -1.32 -3.35
CA ALA A 138 -5.91 0.01 -3.90
C ALA A 138 -5.38 1.03 -2.89
N VAL A 139 -4.78 2.11 -3.40
CA VAL A 139 -4.40 3.27 -2.59
C VAL A 139 -4.73 4.55 -3.33
N LEU A 140 -5.14 5.56 -2.58
CA LEU A 140 -5.39 6.91 -3.07
C LEU A 140 -4.18 7.81 -2.80
N HIS A 141 -3.94 8.74 -3.71
CA HIS A 141 -3.02 9.84 -3.51
C HIS A 141 -3.61 11.12 -4.09
N ARG A 142 -3.59 12.21 -3.33
CA ARG A 142 -4.00 13.54 -3.79
C ARG A 142 -2.77 14.43 -3.92
N ASP A 143 -2.58 15.04 -5.08
CA ASP A 143 -1.51 16.01 -5.30
C ASP A 143 -1.93 17.43 -4.87
N GLU A 144 -1.00 18.38 -4.95
CA GLU A 144 -1.21 19.78 -4.53
C GLU A 144 -2.23 20.53 -5.38
N ASN A 145 -2.41 20.10 -6.63
CA ASN A 145 -3.40 20.67 -7.54
C ASN A 145 -4.78 20.03 -7.33
N GLY A 146 -4.94 19.19 -6.31
CA GLY A 146 -6.17 18.48 -5.98
C GLY A 146 -6.50 17.31 -6.91
N ARG A 147 -5.57 16.92 -7.79
CA ARG A 147 -5.78 15.75 -8.64
C ARG A 147 -5.58 14.49 -7.82
N LEU A 148 -6.55 13.59 -7.94
CA LEU A 148 -6.53 12.27 -7.29
C LEU A 148 -5.99 11.22 -8.24
N ARG A 149 -5.16 10.33 -7.69
CA ARG A 149 -4.69 9.11 -8.34
C ARG A 149 -5.12 7.92 -7.51
N LEU A 150 -5.82 7.00 -8.15
CA LEU A 150 -6.14 5.68 -7.61
C LEU A 150 -5.17 4.68 -8.21
N PHE A 151 -4.23 4.20 -7.41
CA PHE A 151 -3.34 3.11 -7.79
C PHE A 151 -3.93 1.79 -7.33
N TYR A 152 -4.00 0.79 -8.21
CA TYR A 152 -4.62 -0.48 -7.85
C TYR A 152 -4.03 -1.67 -8.60
N VAL A 153 -4.12 -2.84 -7.96
CA VAL A 153 -3.56 -4.09 -8.47
C VAL A 153 -4.56 -4.81 -9.35
N THR A 154 -4.09 -5.32 -10.48
CA THR A 154 -4.79 -6.32 -11.31
C THR A 154 -3.95 -7.57 -11.49
N VAL A 155 -4.59 -8.72 -11.68
CA VAL A 155 -3.92 -9.97 -12.07
C VAL A 155 -4.56 -10.54 -13.33
N SER A 156 -3.75 -10.89 -14.33
CA SER A 156 -4.22 -11.55 -15.56
C SER A 156 -3.97 -13.06 -15.53
N VAL A 157 -2.81 -13.48 -15.00
CA VAL A 157 -2.37 -14.89 -14.95
C VAL A 157 -1.61 -15.10 -13.65
N GLY A 158 -1.77 -16.27 -13.04
CA GLY A 158 -1.15 -16.63 -11.76
C GLY A 158 -1.93 -16.13 -10.54
N GLY A 159 -1.29 -16.23 -9.36
CA GLY A 159 -1.75 -15.59 -8.13
C GLY A 159 -1.28 -14.14 -8.05
N TRP A 160 -1.17 -13.59 -6.84
CA TRP A 160 -0.67 -12.22 -6.61
C TRP A 160 0.73 -11.96 -7.20
N SER A 161 1.54 -12.99 -7.42
CA SER A 161 2.81 -12.91 -8.16
C SER A 161 2.68 -12.45 -9.62
N GLY A 162 1.49 -12.49 -10.21
CA GLY A 162 1.16 -11.93 -11.52
C GLY A 162 0.63 -10.49 -11.47
N GLY A 163 0.70 -9.83 -10.30
CA GLY A 163 0.15 -8.50 -10.07
C GLY A 163 0.77 -7.43 -10.98
N ALA A 164 -0.06 -6.55 -11.51
CA ALA A 164 0.38 -5.35 -12.23
C ALA A 164 -0.36 -4.14 -11.67
N LEU A 165 0.35 -3.01 -11.61
CA LEU A 165 -0.20 -1.74 -11.16
C LEU A 165 -0.91 -1.00 -12.30
N ASN A 166 -2.01 -0.39 -11.95
CA ASN A 166 -2.77 0.50 -12.81
C ASN A 166 -3.09 1.78 -12.06
N VAL A 167 -3.38 2.82 -12.81
CA VAL A 167 -3.79 4.12 -12.30
C VAL A 167 -5.05 4.59 -13.00
N LYS A 168 -5.98 5.12 -12.20
CA LYS A 168 -7.06 6.00 -12.67
C LYS A 168 -6.87 7.37 -12.04
N VAL A 169 -7.25 8.42 -12.75
CA VAL A 169 -7.09 9.81 -12.33
C VAL A 169 -8.45 10.48 -12.22
N SER A 170 -8.67 11.25 -11.15
CA SER A 170 -9.84 12.11 -10.98
C SER A 170 -9.39 13.57 -10.81
N HIS A 171 -10.15 14.49 -11.39
CA HIS A 171 -9.96 15.94 -11.31
C HIS A 171 -11.09 16.65 -10.54
N ASP A 172 -12.02 15.88 -9.98
CA ASP A 172 -13.26 16.35 -9.36
C ASP A 172 -13.52 15.64 -8.02
N ASP A 173 -12.44 15.45 -7.25
CA ASP A 173 -12.43 14.83 -5.92
C ASP A 173 -13.13 13.43 -5.87
N GLY A 174 -12.97 12.64 -6.93
CA GLY A 174 -13.35 11.24 -6.98
C GLY A 174 -14.73 10.97 -7.56
N ARG A 175 -15.43 12.00 -8.07
CA ARG A 175 -16.75 11.87 -8.70
C ARG A 175 -16.68 11.19 -10.05
N ALA A 176 -15.66 11.50 -10.86
CA ALA A 176 -15.39 10.86 -12.13
C ALA A 176 -13.94 10.41 -12.22
N TRP A 177 -13.72 9.30 -12.92
CA TRP A 177 -12.40 8.69 -13.07
C TRP A 177 -12.06 8.51 -14.55
N SER A 178 -10.80 8.74 -14.89
CA SER A 178 -10.26 8.44 -16.21
C SER A 178 -10.36 6.95 -16.53
N ARG A 179 -10.18 6.61 -17.81
CA ARG A 179 -9.85 5.25 -18.22
C ARG A 179 -8.59 4.76 -17.49
N ALA A 180 -8.53 3.48 -17.17
CA ALA A 180 -7.40 2.85 -16.53
C ALA A 180 -6.16 2.92 -17.43
N GLN A 181 -5.03 3.23 -16.82
CA GLN A 181 -3.73 3.21 -17.46
C GLN A 181 -2.84 2.24 -16.70
N ARG A 182 -2.19 1.33 -17.43
CA ARG A 182 -1.24 0.41 -16.82
C ARG A 182 0.07 1.13 -16.53
N LEU A 183 0.58 1.00 -15.31
CA LEU A 183 1.91 1.47 -14.97
C LEU A 183 2.93 0.42 -15.42
N VAL A 184 3.89 0.84 -16.25
CA VAL A 184 4.98 -0.03 -16.72
C VAL A 184 6.16 0.13 -15.79
N THR A 185 6.33 -0.79 -14.85
CA THR A 185 7.43 -0.81 -13.88
C THR A 185 8.64 -1.59 -14.39
N CYS A 186 8.43 -2.51 -15.33
CA CYS A 186 9.50 -3.29 -15.98
C CYS A 186 9.20 -3.48 -17.49
N PRO A 187 10.16 -3.21 -18.40
CA PRO A 187 9.93 -3.39 -19.84
C PRO A 187 9.76 -4.85 -20.29
N ILE A 188 10.39 -5.81 -19.60
CA ILE A 188 10.50 -7.20 -20.10
C ILE A 188 9.47 -8.12 -19.43
N LEU A 189 9.04 -7.83 -18.20
CA LEU A 189 7.99 -8.56 -17.48
C LEU A 189 7.32 -7.62 -16.46
N ASN A 190 6.33 -6.85 -16.90
CA ASN A 190 5.57 -5.90 -16.07
C ASN A 190 4.56 -6.61 -15.14
N MET A 191 5.05 -7.52 -14.30
CA MET A 191 4.29 -8.37 -13.39
C MET A 191 5.01 -8.54 -12.06
N GLY A 192 4.25 -8.86 -11.03
CA GLY A 192 4.74 -9.10 -9.68
C GLY A 192 4.73 -7.88 -8.79
N THR A 193 4.38 -6.69 -9.27
CA THR A 193 4.34 -5.44 -8.48
C THR A 193 2.95 -5.18 -7.93
N LEU A 194 2.87 -4.95 -6.62
CA LEU A 194 1.63 -4.68 -5.88
C LEU A 194 1.79 -3.45 -4.98
N VAL A 195 0.67 -2.83 -4.61
CA VAL A 195 0.63 -1.65 -3.74
C VAL A 195 -0.16 -1.94 -2.45
N ARG A 196 0.11 -1.19 -1.39
CA ARG A 196 -0.69 -1.27 -0.14
C ARG A 196 -0.67 0.00 0.69
N CYS A 197 0.48 0.61 0.91
CA CYS A 197 0.61 1.77 1.80
C CYS A 197 0.58 3.08 1.02
N GLY A 198 0.26 4.18 1.70
CA GLY A 198 0.16 5.52 1.10
C GLY A 198 1.48 6.01 0.50
N ALA A 199 1.38 6.83 -0.54
CA ALA A 199 2.54 7.45 -1.17
C ALA A 199 3.13 8.58 -0.32
N VAL A 200 4.45 8.74 -0.40
CA VAL A 200 5.18 9.87 0.20
C VAL A 200 5.49 10.91 -0.88
N ARG A 201 5.52 12.19 -0.50
CA ARG A 201 5.78 13.29 -1.42
C ARG A 201 7.26 13.68 -1.43
N TYR A 202 7.71 14.20 -2.57
CA TYR A 202 8.99 14.86 -2.74
C TYR A 202 8.77 16.34 -3.08
N ARG A 203 9.75 17.19 -2.76
CA ARG A 203 9.68 18.65 -2.98
C ARG A 203 9.55 19.09 -4.44
N ASP A 204 9.87 18.22 -5.39
CA ASP A 204 9.70 18.48 -6.84
C ASP A 204 8.30 18.09 -7.36
N GLY A 205 7.36 17.75 -6.46
CA GLY A 205 6.01 17.29 -6.80
C GLY A 205 5.94 15.84 -7.28
N SER A 206 7.08 15.13 -7.31
CA SER A 206 7.10 13.69 -7.54
C SER A 206 6.65 12.95 -6.27
N ILE A 207 6.34 11.66 -6.42
CA ILE A 207 5.93 10.81 -5.30
C ILE A 207 6.75 9.53 -5.25
N GLY A 208 7.00 9.05 -4.03
CA GLY A 208 7.45 7.70 -3.77
C GLY A 208 6.26 6.85 -3.39
N LEU A 209 5.84 5.93 -4.25
CA LEU A 209 4.76 4.98 -3.97
C LEU A 209 5.37 3.69 -3.39
N PRO A 210 5.11 3.34 -2.12
CA PRO A 210 5.56 2.08 -1.56
C PRO A 210 4.86 0.91 -2.24
N VAL A 211 5.67 0.05 -2.85
CA VAL A 211 5.21 -1.15 -3.57
C VAL A 211 5.93 -2.38 -3.01
N TYR A 212 5.47 -3.56 -3.39
CA TYR A 212 6.15 -4.80 -3.06
C TYR A 212 6.06 -5.78 -4.22
N HIS A 213 7.02 -6.69 -4.26
CA HIS A 213 7.10 -7.71 -5.28
C HIS A 213 6.78 -9.09 -4.71
N GLU A 214 6.08 -9.91 -5.48
CA GLU A 214 5.81 -11.33 -5.14
C GLU A 214 6.25 -12.32 -6.23
N LEU A 215 6.86 -11.83 -7.32
CA LEU A 215 7.43 -12.66 -8.38
C LEU A 215 8.92 -12.94 -8.10
N ILE A 216 9.30 -14.22 -8.04
CA ILE A 216 10.66 -14.73 -7.75
C ILE A 216 11.13 -14.45 -6.31
N GLY A 217 10.92 -13.24 -5.79
CA GLY A 217 11.16 -12.84 -4.41
C GLY A 217 9.94 -12.23 -3.74
N LYS A 218 10.07 -11.94 -2.45
CA LYS A 218 9.10 -11.18 -1.64
C LYS A 218 9.83 -10.06 -0.93
N PHE A 219 9.80 -8.88 -1.54
CA PHE A 219 10.54 -7.71 -1.08
C PHE A 219 9.75 -6.42 -1.32
N GLY A 220 9.98 -5.41 -0.47
CA GLY A 220 9.45 -4.06 -0.62
C GLY A 220 10.34 -3.18 -1.50
N ALA A 221 9.73 -2.24 -2.21
CA ALA A 221 10.40 -1.23 -3.01
C ALA A 221 9.64 0.11 -2.96
N LEU A 222 10.27 1.18 -3.42
CA LEU A 222 9.72 2.51 -3.57
C LEU A 222 9.71 2.86 -5.06
N LEU A 223 8.52 2.93 -5.66
CA LEU A 223 8.33 3.34 -7.04
C LEU A 223 8.28 4.86 -7.12
N VAL A 224 9.23 5.49 -7.81
CA VAL A 224 9.30 6.95 -7.95
C VAL A 224 8.52 7.35 -9.20
N LEU A 225 7.45 8.13 -8.99
CA LEU A 225 6.59 8.63 -10.06
C LEU A 225 6.71 10.15 -10.18
N GLY A 226 6.90 10.66 -11.39
CA GLY A 226 6.94 12.10 -11.65
C GLY A 226 5.61 12.80 -11.36
N PRO A 227 5.58 14.15 -11.31
CA PRO A 227 4.36 14.92 -11.18
C PRO A 227 3.35 14.66 -12.30
N ASP A 228 3.80 14.19 -13.46
CA ASP A 228 2.97 13.77 -14.60
C ASP A 228 2.42 12.33 -14.46
N GLY A 229 2.92 11.54 -13.50
CA GLY A 229 2.59 10.14 -13.30
C GLY A 229 3.53 9.17 -14.02
N SER A 230 4.57 9.66 -14.69
CA SER A 230 5.58 8.82 -15.36
C SER A 230 6.40 8.03 -14.33
N VAL A 231 6.67 6.74 -14.62
CA VAL A 231 7.59 5.94 -13.81
C VAL A 231 9.01 6.40 -14.08
N ARG A 232 9.68 6.96 -13.07
CA ARG A 232 11.06 7.44 -13.16
C ARG A 232 12.07 6.41 -12.67
N ASP A 233 11.71 5.68 -11.62
CA ASP A 233 12.64 4.81 -10.92
C ASP A 233 11.94 3.79 -10.03
N GLU A 234 12.67 2.77 -9.61
CA GLU A 234 12.26 1.84 -8.55
C GLU A 234 13.45 1.55 -7.63
N ARG A 235 13.27 1.84 -6.33
CA ARG A 235 14.32 1.66 -5.31
C ARG A 235 13.96 0.52 -4.37
N ARG A 236 14.80 -0.52 -4.31
CA ARG A 236 14.58 -1.63 -3.38
C ARG A 236 14.75 -1.15 -1.93
N ILE A 237 13.76 -1.46 -1.11
CA ILE A 237 13.78 -1.23 0.35
C ILE A 237 14.30 -2.47 1.07
N SER A 238 13.92 -3.65 0.57
CA SER A 238 14.34 -4.93 1.13
C SER A 238 14.69 -5.96 0.05
N TRP A 239 15.11 -7.14 0.51
CA TRP A 239 15.50 -8.28 -0.31
C TRP A 239 15.00 -9.57 0.33
N GLY A 240 15.02 -10.67 -0.43
CA GLY A 240 14.70 -12.00 0.07
C GLY A 240 13.28 -12.44 -0.26
N ARG A 241 12.68 -13.22 0.64
CA ARG A 241 11.43 -13.97 0.38
C ARG A 241 10.38 -13.80 1.48
N SER A 242 10.47 -12.75 2.29
CA SER A 242 9.54 -12.57 3.41
C SER A 242 9.20 -11.12 3.80
N SER A 243 9.65 -10.12 3.05
CA SER A 243 9.45 -8.72 3.40
C SER A 243 8.47 -8.06 2.43
N LEU A 244 7.33 -7.61 2.92
CA LEU A 244 6.23 -7.13 2.08
C LEU A 244 5.66 -5.79 2.58
N GLN A 245 4.85 -5.14 1.74
CA GLN A 245 3.96 -4.04 2.14
C GLN A 245 4.64 -2.94 2.98
N PRO A 246 5.70 -2.28 2.45
CA PRO A 246 6.40 -1.24 3.18
C PRO A 246 5.49 -0.04 3.47
N SER A 247 5.39 0.37 4.74
CA SER A 247 4.89 1.68 5.16
C SER A 247 6.09 2.61 5.34
N VAL A 248 6.24 3.59 4.45
CA VAL A 248 7.36 4.53 4.43
C VAL A 248 6.98 5.82 5.13
N VAL A 249 7.80 6.24 6.08
CA VAL A 249 7.62 7.46 6.87
C VAL A 249 8.88 8.33 6.75
N PRO A 250 8.81 9.42 5.97
CA PRO A 250 9.83 10.44 5.95
C PRO A 250 9.97 11.11 7.33
N LEU A 251 11.21 11.29 7.77
CA LEU A 251 11.55 11.94 9.05
C LEU A 251 11.95 13.41 8.84
N ASP A 252 12.62 13.66 7.72
CA ASP A 252 12.97 14.96 7.15
C ASP A 252 13.16 14.79 5.63
N ASP A 253 13.83 15.74 4.98
CA ASP A 253 14.04 15.73 3.54
C ASP A 253 15.00 14.64 3.03
N ALA A 254 15.86 14.11 3.88
CA ALA A 254 16.82 13.07 3.52
C ALA A 254 16.51 11.73 4.19
N ARG A 255 16.11 11.76 5.46
CA ARG A 255 15.92 10.56 6.28
C ARG A 255 14.50 10.04 6.19
N ALA A 256 14.37 8.73 6.08
CA ALA A 256 13.10 8.03 6.17
C ALA A 256 13.27 6.68 6.87
N VAL A 257 12.18 6.17 7.43
CA VAL A 257 12.08 4.81 7.96
C VAL A 257 10.96 4.07 7.23
N ALA A 258 11.17 2.80 6.92
CA ALA A 258 10.19 1.92 6.33
C ALA A 258 9.90 0.76 7.29
N PHE A 259 8.63 0.53 7.60
CA PHE A 259 8.16 -0.61 8.37
C PHE A 259 7.53 -1.63 7.42
N LEU A 260 8.01 -2.88 7.45
CA LEU A 260 7.64 -3.90 6.48
C LEU A 260 7.02 -5.10 7.17
N ARG A 261 5.92 -5.59 6.59
CA ARG A 261 5.30 -6.85 6.97
C ARG A 261 6.31 -7.99 6.84
N GLN A 262 6.38 -8.82 7.87
CA GLN A 262 7.18 -10.04 7.89
C GLN A 262 6.26 -11.23 7.59
N SER A 263 6.38 -11.80 6.39
CA SER A 263 5.62 -12.98 5.99
C SER A 263 6.32 -14.30 6.28
N GLY A 264 7.52 -14.26 6.88
CA GLY A 264 8.33 -15.42 7.26
C GLY A 264 8.02 -15.87 8.69
N MET A 265 8.00 -17.19 8.90
CA MET A 265 7.42 -17.80 10.10
C MET A 265 8.29 -17.89 11.37
N PRO A 266 9.64 -17.86 11.38
CA PRO A 266 10.35 -17.93 12.67
C PRO A 266 10.44 -16.56 13.37
N GLU A 267 10.46 -15.46 12.62
CA GLU A 267 10.84 -14.16 13.20
C GLU A 267 9.64 -13.37 13.75
N ARG A 268 8.43 -13.46 13.14
CA ARG A 268 7.15 -12.86 13.61
C ARG A 268 7.25 -11.45 14.23
N ARG A 269 8.21 -10.66 13.76
CA ARG A 269 8.46 -9.28 14.18
C ARG A 269 8.42 -8.38 12.98
N LEU A 270 7.93 -7.17 13.18
CA LEU A 270 7.90 -6.15 12.15
C LEU A 270 9.34 -5.83 11.74
N LEU A 271 9.57 -5.71 10.42
CA LEU A 271 10.87 -5.34 9.89
C LEU A 271 10.98 -3.82 9.76
N ARG A 272 12.20 -3.29 9.92
CA ARG A 272 12.52 -1.89 9.74
C ARG A 272 13.71 -1.71 8.80
N SER A 273 13.59 -0.80 7.85
CA SER A 273 14.71 -0.33 7.02
C SER A 273 14.79 1.20 7.05
N ARG A 274 15.98 1.76 6.90
CA ARG A 274 16.24 3.20 7.01
C ARG A 274 16.87 3.74 5.73
N SER A 275 16.49 4.94 5.34
CA SER A 275 17.15 5.72 4.29
C SER A 275 17.68 7.02 4.89
N ALA A 276 18.78 7.52 4.34
CA ALA A 276 19.42 8.79 4.71
C ALA A 276 19.69 9.68 3.50
N ASP A 277 19.15 9.33 2.33
CA ASP A 277 19.46 9.97 1.05
C ASP A 277 18.21 10.18 0.17
N GLY A 278 17.06 10.46 0.80
CA GLY A 278 15.80 10.73 0.10
C GLY A 278 15.18 9.46 -0.50
N GLY A 279 15.33 8.31 0.15
CA GLY A 279 14.76 7.04 -0.30
C GLY A 279 15.50 6.38 -1.46
N ARG A 280 16.70 6.87 -1.82
CA ARG A 280 17.51 6.32 -2.92
C ARG A 280 18.16 5.00 -2.53
N ARG A 281 18.67 4.91 -1.30
CA ARG A 281 19.25 3.70 -0.71
C ARG A 281 18.58 3.41 0.62
N TRP A 282 18.50 2.13 0.92
CA TRP A 282 17.86 1.59 2.10
C TRP A 282 18.82 0.63 2.81
N SER A 283 18.85 0.70 4.14
CA SER A 283 19.62 -0.21 4.96
C SER A 283 19.09 -1.64 4.83
N ARG A 284 19.91 -2.62 5.19
CA ARG A 284 19.42 -4.00 5.37
C ARG A 284 18.27 -3.98 6.39
N PRO A 285 17.13 -4.64 6.11
CA PRO A 285 16.04 -4.74 7.07
C PRO A 285 16.50 -5.41 8.36
N ALA A 286 16.13 -4.83 9.50
CA ALA A 286 16.35 -5.36 10.83
C ALA A 286 15.00 -5.65 11.51
N LEU A 287 14.97 -6.63 12.41
CA LEU A 287 13.77 -6.88 13.24
C LEU A 287 13.61 -5.77 14.26
N THR A 288 12.35 -5.40 14.50
CA THR A 288 11.97 -4.55 15.63
C THR A 288 11.52 -5.39 16.82
N GLY A 289 11.29 -4.76 17.97
CA GLY A 289 10.64 -5.42 19.11
C GLY A 289 9.15 -5.69 18.91
N LEU A 290 8.52 -5.11 17.88
CA LEU A 290 7.08 -5.17 17.67
C LEU A 290 6.66 -6.48 16.99
N PRO A 291 5.60 -7.15 17.47
CA PRO A 291 5.05 -8.33 16.84
C PRO A 291 4.49 -8.03 15.43
N ASN A 292 4.50 -9.04 14.56
CA ASN A 292 3.85 -8.98 13.27
C ASN A 292 3.31 -10.37 12.88
N PRO A 293 1.97 -10.59 12.96
CA PRO A 293 1.33 -11.86 12.62
C PRO A 293 1.11 -11.95 11.10
N ASN A 294 2.17 -11.67 10.33
CA ASN A 294 2.14 -11.58 8.88
C ASN A 294 1.08 -10.56 8.39
N SER A 295 0.92 -9.41 9.06
CA SER A 295 -0.10 -8.40 8.74
C SER A 295 0.52 -7.10 8.22
N SER A 296 -0.21 -6.38 7.38
CA SER A 296 0.18 -5.01 6.97
C SER A 296 0.13 -4.08 8.17
N VAL A 297 0.96 -3.03 8.14
CA VAL A 297 0.94 -1.93 9.12
C VAL A 297 0.76 -0.60 8.43
N SER A 298 0.42 0.45 9.18
CA SER A 298 0.43 1.83 8.68
C SER A 298 1.06 2.74 9.72
N ALA A 299 2.09 3.47 9.32
CA ALA A 299 2.76 4.45 10.14
C ALA A 299 2.68 5.85 9.54
N VAL A 300 2.60 6.86 10.40
CA VAL A 300 2.68 8.27 10.03
C VAL A 300 3.60 9.02 10.99
N ARG A 301 4.15 10.14 10.53
CA ARG A 301 4.87 11.10 11.38
C ARG A 301 3.95 12.28 11.64
N SER A 302 3.69 12.56 12.91
CA SER A 302 2.92 13.72 13.30
C SER A 302 3.74 15.00 13.25
N ARG A 303 3.07 16.16 13.31
CA ARG A 303 3.69 17.50 13.25
C ARG A 303 4.71 17.76 14.34
N ASP A 304 4.58 17.11 15.49
CA ASP A 304 5.55 17.20 16.58
C ASP A 304 6.74 16.24 16.43
N GLY A 305 6.79 15.49 15.33
CA GLY A 305 7.83 14.51 15.04
C GLY A 305 7.57 13.11 15.61
N THR A 306 6.50 12.91 16.38
CA THR A 306 6.13 11.59 16.90
C THR A 306 5.73 10.66 15.76
N LEU A 307 6.25 9.43 15.75
CA LEU A 307 5.77 8.40 14.85
C LEU A 307 4.61 7.65 15.51
N TRP A 308 3.53 7.48 14.77
CA TRP A 308 2.37 6.68 15.17
C TRP A 308 2.25 5.48 14.26
N LEU A 309 2.05 4.30 14.82
CA LEU A 309 1.97 3.03 14.10
C LEU A 309 0.69 2.29 14.50
N ALA A 310 -0.18 2.07 13.51
CA ALA A 310 -1.30 1.15 13.63
C ALA A 310 -0.88 -0.25 13.14
N TYR A 311 -1.05 -1.25 14.01
CA TYR A 311 -0.60 -2.62 13.76
C TYR A 311 -1.35 -3.65 14.62
N ASN A 312 -1.26 -4.94 14.28
CA ASN A 312 -1.72 -6.03 15.15
C ASN A 312 -0.66 -6.27 16.24
N THR A 313 -1.05 -6.26 17.52
CA THR A 313 -0.10 -6.33 18.63
C THR A 313 0.14 -7.76 19.15
N MET A 314 -0.45 -8.76 18.49
CA MET A 314 -0.21 -10.19 18.75
C MET A 314 0.78 -10.81 17.76
N GLU A 315 1.47 -11.87 18.17
CA GLU A 315 2.48 -12.56 17.34
C GLU A 315 1.91 -13.54 16.31
N TYR A 316 0.76 -14.15 16.63
CA TYR A 316 0.21 -15.27 15.87
C TYR A 316 -1.07 -14.89 15.14
N ASP A 317 -1.98 -14.23 15.86
CA ASP A 317 -3.33 -13.98 15.37
C ASP A 317 -3.54 -12.50 15.05
N ARG A 318 -4.63 -12.22 14.35
CA ARG A 318 -5.02 -10.86 13.95
C ARG A 318 -6.26 -10.41 14.71
N ASP A 319 -6.37 -10.88 15.94
CA ASP A 319 -7.56 -10.74 16.77
C ASP A 319 -7.52 -9.45 17.58
N ASN A 320 -6.52 -8.60 17.32
CA ASN A 320 -6.48 -7.25 17.85
C ASN A 320 -5.88 -6.24 16.88
N LEU A 321 -6.14 -4.96 17.13
CA LEU A 321 -5.52 -3.86 16.40
C LEU A 321 -5.22 -2.73 17.39
N GLY A 322 -3.97 -2.30 17.46
CA GLY A 322 -3.52 -1.26 18.38
C GLY A 322 -2.79 -0.12 17.72
N LEU A 323 -2.44 0.86 18.55
CA LEU A 323 -1.66 2.05 18.25
C LEU A 323 -0.42 2.08 19.14
N ALA A 324 0.75 2.17 18.53
CA ALA A 324 2.00 2.45 19.24
C ALA A 324 2.57 3.79 18.82
N ARG A 325 3.37 4.41 19.70
CA ARG A 325 4.10 5.65 19.44
C ARG A 325 5.60 5.46 19.59
N SER A 326 6.36 6.22 18.81
CA SER A 326 7.82 6.32 18.91
C SER A 326 8.26 7.79 18.82
N ARG A 327 9.18 8.18 19.70
CA ARG A 327 9.74 9.54 19.78
C ARG A 327 11.19 9.64 19.33
N ASP A 328 11.80 8.51 18.96
CA ASP A 328 13.22 8.38 18.59
C ASP A 328 13.40 7.91 17.14
N GLY A 329 12.43 8.23 16.27
CA GLY A 329 12.49 7.86 14.85
C GLY A 329 12.28 6.36 14.60
N GLY A 330 11.50 5.70 15.45
CA GLY A 330 11.12 4.30 15.32
C GLY A 330 12.12 3.31 15.89
N GLU A 331 13.01 3.75 16.79
CA GLU A 331 13.95 2.86 17.50
C GLU A 331 13.24 2.11 18.64
N THR A 332 12.56 2.83 19.52
CA THR A 332 11.75 2.28 20.61
C THR A 332 10.28 2.65 20.44
N TRP A 333 9.41 1.81 21.01
CA TRP A 333 7.96 1.91 20.87
C TRP A 333 7.27 1.74 22.21
N GLU A 334 6.20 2.50 22.39
CA GLU A 334 5.29 2.45 23.52
C GLU A 334 3.88 2.16 22.98
N ASP A 335 3.23 1.13 23.52
CA ASP A 335 1.83 0.83 23.21
C ASP A 335 0.93 1.87 23.88
N VAL A 336 0.04 2.48 23.10
CA VAL A 336 -0.78 3.62 23.55
C VAL A 336 -2.24 3.23 23.71
N TYR A 337 -2.78 2.47 22.77
CA TYR A 337 -4.20 2.13 22.77
C TYR A 337 -4.50 0.87 21.95
N GLU A 338 -5.52 0.12 22.34
CA GLU A 338 -6.05 -1.02 21.58
C GLU A 338 -7.44 -0.64 21.01
N PHE A 339 -7.54 -0.48 19.68
CA PHE A 339 -8.78 -0.10 19.00
C PHE A 339 -9.78 -1.23 18.89
N ALA A 340 -9.29 -2.46 18.80
CA ALA A 340 -10.14 -3.63 18.66
C ALA A 340 -9.46 -4.86 19.25
N ARG A 341 -10.27 -5.72 19.86
CA ARG A 341 -9.90 -7.03 20.39
C ARG A 341 -11.08 -7.97 20.21
N ALA A 342 -10.85 -9.19 19.74
CA ALA A 342 -11.86 -10.24 19.75
C ALA A 342 -12.13 -10.66 21.21
N GLY A 343 -13.40 -10.88 21.55
CA GLY A 343 -13.79 -11.43 22.84
C GLY A 343 -13.52 -12.93 22.94
N ASP A 344 -13.54 -13.46 24.16
CA ASP A 344 -13.45 -14.91 24.39
C ASP A 344 -14.65 -15.62 23.71
N GLY A 345 -14.36 -16.61 22.86
CA GLY A 345 -15.37 -17.36 22.10
C GLY A 345 -15.72 -16.78 20.72
N GLU A 346 -15.11 -15.67 20.31
CA GLU A 346 -15.26 -15.08 18.97
C GLU A 346 -14.14 -15.54 18.03
N GLU A 347 -13.96 -16.87 17.88
CA GLU A 347 -12.88 -17.53 17.12
C GLU A 347 -12.77 -17.15 15.61
N THR A 348 -13.60 -16.22 15.14
CA THR A 348 -13.65 -15.78 13.73
C THR A 348 -13.43 -14.28 13.53
N LEU A 349 -13.36 -13.44 14.57
CA LEU A 349 -13.18 -11.98 14.39
C LEU A 349 -11.73 -11.60 14.15
N GLY A 350 -11.41 -11.23 12.89
CA GLY A 350 -10.09 -10.71 12.52
C GLY A 350 -10.07 -9.22 12.17
N PHE A 351 -9.09 -8.48 12.68
CA PHE A 351 -8.82 -7.08 12.34
C PHE A 351 -7.54 -6.98 11.53
N SER A 352 -7.57 -6.27 10.41
CA SER A 352 -6.39 -6.27 9.55
C SER A 352 -6.32 -5.08 8.63
N TYR A 353 -5.11 -4.87 8.08
CA TYR A 353 -4.85 -3.87 7.05
C TYR A 353 -5.25 -2.46 7.50
N PRO A 354 -4.68 -1.94 8.60
CA PRO A 354 -4.86 -0.54 8.99
C PRO A 354 -4.30 0.42 7.94
N PHE A 355 -4.94 1.58 7.78
CA PHE A 355 -4.45 2.71 7.02
C PHE A 355 -4.70 3.98 7.83
N LEU A 356 -3.63 4.64 8.23
CA LEU A 356 -3.61 5.76 9.16
C LEU A 356 -3.12 7.01 8.43
N ILE A 357 -3.82 8.13 8.59
CA ILE A 357 -3.35 9.48 8.22
C ILE A 357 -3.54 10.45 9.38
N GLU A 358 -2.78 11.54 9.39
CA GLU A 358 -3.11 12.76 10.12
C GLU A 358 -3.61 13.79 9.10
N ALA A 359 -4.85 14.27 9.28
CA ALA A 359 -5.45 15.28 8.42
C ALA A 359 -4.88 16.69 8.69
N SER A 360 -5.17 17.63 7.80
CA SER A 360 -4.71 19.01 7.88
C SER A 360 -5.18 19.74 9.16
N ASP A 361 -6.26 19.30 9.80
CA ASP A 361 -6.73 19.85 11.07
C ASP A 361 -6.11 19.21 12.32
N GLY A 362 -5.20 18.24 12.14
CA GLY A 362 -4.53 17.50 13.23
C GLY A 362 -5.35 16.32 13.77
N THR A 363 -6.50 15.99 13.17
CA THR A 363 -7.25 14.77 13.46
C THR A 363 -6.57 13.57 12.81
N PHE A 364 -6.39 12.50 13.57
CA PHE A 364 -5.99 11.20 13.05
C PHE A 364 -7.21 10.44 12.55
N HIS A 365 -7.07 9.89 11.34
CA HIS A 365 -8.07 9.03 10.72
C HIS A 365 -7.45 7.67 10.48
N LEU A 366 -8.04 6.64 11.08
CA LEU A 366 -7.66 5.25 10.89
C LEU A 366 -8.82 4.50 10.21
N VAL A 367 -8.53 3.78 9.14
CA VAL A 367 -9.45 2.77 8.60
C VAL A 367 -8.81 1.39 8.64
N TYR A 368 -9.62 0.36 8.87
CA TYR A 368 -9.15 -1.02 8.85
C TYR A 368 -10.28 -1.99 8.50
N SER A 369 -9.90 -3.18 8.06
CA SER A 369 -10.85 -4.25 7.77
C SER A 369 -11.30 -4.92 9.06
N TRP A 370 -12.60 -4.93 9.27
CA TRP A 370 -13.27 -5.58 10.38
C TRP A 370 -13.89 -6.89 9.88
N ASN A 371 -13.37 -8.01 10.38
CA ASN A 371 -13.78 -9.37 10.01
C ASN A 371 -13.78 -9.63 8.49
N ARG A 372 -12.96 -8.89 7.74
CA ARG A 372 -12.97 -8.87 6.26
C ARG A 372 -14.35 -8.68 5.63
N ALA A 373 -15.33 -8.15 6.35
CA ALA A 373 -16.71 -7.97 5.88
C ALA A 373 -17.12 -6.49 5.89
N ARG A 374 -16.49 -5.70 6.76
CA ARG A 374 -16.78 -4.28 6.95
C ARG A 374 -15.52 -3.45 7.04
N ILE A 375 -15.62 -2.16 6.80
CA ILE A 375 -14.53 -1.21 6.97
C ILE A 375 -14.84 -0.30 8.16
N ARG A 376 -14.03 -0.40 9.21
CA ARG A 376 -14.12 0.50 10.36
C ARG A 376 -13.39 1.80 10.05
N HIS A 377 -13.94 2.92 10.48
CA HIS A 377 -13.32 4.24 10.53
C HIS A 377 -13.26 4.71 11.99
N VAL A 378 -12.06 5.11 12.44
CA VAL A 378 -11.80 5.69 13.76
C VAL A 378 -11.23 7.08 13.56
N ARG A 379 -11.78 8.04 14.29
CA ARG A 379 -11.32 9.44 14.34
C ARG A 379 -10.90 9.77 15.75
N PHE A 380 -9.68 10.27 15.90
CA PHE A 380 -9.16 10.68 17.20
C PHE A 380 -8.19 11.85 17.06
N ASN A 381 -7.96 12.62 18.12
CA ASN A 381 -7.04 13.75 18.09
C ASN A 381 -6.01 13.68 19.23
N ARG A 382 -5.03 14.59 19.16
CA ARG A 382 -3.99 14.72 20.18
C ARG A 382 -4.55 14.97 21.59
N ALA A 383 -5.59 15.81 21.72
CA ALA A 383 -6.23 16.09 23.01
C ALA A 383 -6.75 14.81 23.68
N TRP A 384 -7.27 13.86 22.90
CA TRP A 384 -7.68 12.57 23.42
C TRP A 384 -6.50 11.66 23.75
N LEU A 385 -5.48 11.60 22.90
CA LEU A 385 -4.27 10.78 23.14
C LEU A 385 -3.50 11.19 24.40
N GLU A 386 -3.53 12.48 24.76
CA GLU A 386 -2.90 13.01 25.98
C GLU A 386 -3.76 12.81 27.24
N ALA A 387 -5.02 12.42 27.09
CA ALA A 387 -5.96 12.17 28.18
C ALA A 387 -6.13 10.68 28.52
N LEU A 388 -5.50 9.78 27.76
CA LEU A 388 -5.36 8.35 28.09
C LEU A 388 -4.39 8.17 29.25
#